data_AF-M1EKK1-F1
#
_entry.id   AF-M1EKK1-F1
#
_cell.length_a   1.000
_cell.length_b   1.000
_cell.length_c   1.000
_cell.angle_alpha   90.00
_cell.angle_beta   90.00
_cell.angle_gamma   90.00
#
_symmetry.space_group_name_H-M   'P 1'
#
loop_
_entity.id
_entity.type
_entity.pdbx_description
1 polymer ?
#
loop_
_entity_poly.entity_id
_entity_poly.type
_entity_poly.pdbx_seq_one_letter_code
_entity_poly.pdbx_strand_id
1 'polypeptide(L)'
;IYRCNKGYTLVGEAKLSCRSSHWTPEAPQCKALCPKPEIAHAKLSVIKHQYLQSSNVTIQCDSGYELVGPQSVTCLESRTWYPELPKCEWVIPEGCEHVRKGRKIIQCLLNPVDVKMAMELYKLSLEIELLELQRDKEKKYTMET
;
A
#
# COMPACT_ATOMS: atom_id res chain seq x y z
N ILE A 1 15.80 38.62 11.10
CA ILE A 1 15.92 37.58 10.05
C ILE A 1 15.24 36.33 10.58
N TYR A 2 14.27 35.80 9.84
CA TYR A 2 13.48 34.63 10.17
C TYR A 2 14.21 33.35 9.73
N ARG A 3 13.99 32.29 10.50
CA ARG A 3 14.48 30.94 10.24
C ARG A 3 13.40 29.97 10.67
N CYS A 4 13.27 28.86 9.96
CA CYS A 4 12.32 27.80 10.30
C CYS A 4 13.03 26.65 11.02
N ASN A 5 12.27 25.94 11.84
CA ASN A 5 12.73 24.72 12.49
C ASN A 5 13.03 23.63 11.46
N LYS A 6 13.84 22.64 11.84
CA LYS A 6 14.17 21.50 10.98
C LYS A 6 12.89 20.79 10.49
N GLY A 7 12.84 20.49 9.19
CA GLY A 7 11.67 19.87 8.55
C GLY A 7 10.56 20.84 8.15
N TYR A 8 10.82 22.14 8.23
CA TYR A 8 9.97 23.20 7.69
C TYR A 8 10.79 24.05 6.72
N THR A 9 10.12 24.62 5.72
CA THR A 9 10.73 25.55 4.77
C THR A 9 10.12 26.94 4.91
N LEU A 10 10.96 27.97 4.73
CA LEU A 10 10.54 29.36 4.81
C LEU A 10 9.93 29.78 3.47
N VAL A 11 8.69 30.24 3.51
CA VAL A 11 7.95 30.77 2.38
C VAL A 11 7.71 32.27 2.61
N GLY A 12 8.32 33.11 1.78
CA GLY A 12 8.34 34.57 1.94
C GLY A 12 9.77 35.10 2.12
N GLU A 13 9.91 36.37 2.50
CA GLU A 13 11.24 36.97 2.72
C GLU A 13 11.74 36.72 4.15
N ALA A 14 12.97 36.20 4.26
CA ALA A 14 13.58 35.94 5.55
C ALA A 14 13.96 37.22 6.30
N LYS A 15 14.05 38.39 5.67
CA LYS A 15 14.45 39.64 6.32
C LYS A 15 13.37 40.69 6.11
N LEU A 16 12.89 41.24 7.22
CA LEU A 16 11.98 42.39 7.24
C LEU A 16 12.77 43.66 7.56
N SER A 17 12.30 44.77 7.01
CA SER A 17 12.78 46.11 7.32
C SER A 17 11.63 46.93 7.90
N CYS A 18 11.91 47.77 8.90
CA CYS A 18 10.90 48.67 9.45
C CYS A 18 11.01 50.03 8.77
N ARG A 19 9.91 50.51 8.17
CA ARG A 19 9.80 51.84 7.60
C ARG A 19 8.52 52.50 8.10
N SER A 20 8.65 53.70 8.67
CA SER A 20 7.52 54.48 9.19
C SER A 20 6.58 53.66 10.09
N SER A 21 7.14 52.95 11.08
CA SER A 21 6.42 52.04 11.99
C SER A 21 5.70 50.83 11.35
N HIS A 22 5.95 50.54 10.08
CA HIS A 22 5.44 49.36 9.39
C HIS A 22 6.59 48.41 9.01
N TRP A 23 6.41 47.12 9.28
CA TRP A 23 7.33 46.08 8.81
C TRP A 23 7.00 45.73 7.37
N THR A 24 8.01 45.78 6.50
CA THR A 24 7.89 45.38 5.11
C THR A 24 9.09 44.53 4.69
N PRO A 25 8.87 43.45 3.91
CA PRO A 25 7.56 42.90 3.48
C PRO A 25 6.78 42.23 4.62
N GLU A 26 5.72 41.49 4.30
CA GLU A 26 4.96 40.71 5.29
C GLU A 26 5.79 39.59 5.91
N ALA A 27 5.42 39.18 7.14
CA ALA A 27 6.13 38.12 7.85
C ALA A 27 6.05 36.79 7.09
N PRO A 28 7.19 36.08 6.92
CA PRO A 28 7.20 34.82 6.19
C PRO A 28 6.51 33.71 6.98
N GLN A 29 6.09 32.66 6.27
CA GLN A 29 5.49 31.46 6.86
C GLN A 29 6.46 30.29 6.85
N CYS A 30 6.46 29.50 7.91
CA CYS A 30 7.17 28.21 7.92
C CYS A 30 6.20 27.10 7.55
N LYS A 31 6.34 26.53 6.35
CA LYS A 31 5.49 25.43 5.88
C LYS A 31 6.16 24.08 6.11
N ALA A 32 5.37 23.10 6.50
CA ALA A 32 5.85 21.74 6.75
C ALA A 32 6.41 21.08 5.48
N LEU A 33 7.42 20.22 5.67
CA LEU A 33 7.94 19.32 4.66
C LEU A 33 7.71 17.87 5.09
N CYS A 34 6.84 17.16 4.38
CA CYS A 34 6.63 15.73 4.59
C CYS A 34 7.72 14.91 3.90
N PRO A 35 8.15 13.79 4.50
CA PRO A 35 9.06 12.86 3.86
C PRO A 35 8.39 12.20 2.65
N LYS A 36 9.19 11.70 1.71
CA LYS A 36 8.70 10.90 0.60
C LYS A 36 7.91 9.68 1.13
N PRO A 37 6.68 9.43 0.66
CA PRO A 37 5.96 8.20 0.99
C PRO A 37 6.76 6.97 0.56
N GLU A 38 6.94 6.02 1.47
CA GLU A 38 7.59 4.74 1.20
C GLU A 38 6.53 3.64 1.26
N ILE A 39 6.09 3.19 0.09
CA ILE A 39 5.07 2.16 -0.06
C ILE A 39 5.65 1.10 -1.00
N ALA A 40 5.75 -0.14 -0.51
CA ALA A 40 6.27 -1.25 -1.30
C ALA A 40 5.33 -1.55 -2.48
N HIS A 41 5.90 -1.88 -3.64
CA HIS A 41 5.15 -2.21 -4.85
C HIS A 41 4.23 -1.08 -5.33
N ALA A 42 4.66 0.17 -5.17
CA ALA A 42 3.89 1.34 -5.56
C ALA A 42 4.73 2.40 -6.27
N LYS A 43 4.05 3.13 -7.15
CA LYS A 43 4.52 4.32 -7.85
C LYS A 43 3.75 5.54 -7.35
N LEU A 44 4.45 6.66 -7.22
CA LEU A 44 3.87 7.94 -6.82
C LEU A 44 3.67 8.82 -8.05
N SER A 45 2.57 9.59 -8.12
CA SER A 45 2.27 10.49 -9.25
C SER A 45 3.35 11.54 -9.48
N VAL A 46 4.00 12.01 -8.41
CA VAL A 46 5.11 12.96 -8.47
C VAL A 46 6.19 12.48 -7.51
N ILE A 47 7.41 12.26 -8.00
CA ILE A 47 8.54 11.79 -7.18
C ILE A 47 9.39 12.99 -6.77
N LYS A 48 9.40 13.29 -5.47
CA LYS A 48 10.24 14.32 -4.84
C LYS A 48 10.91 13.74 -3.60
N HIS A 49 12.01 14.35 -3.15
CA HIS A 49 12.64 13.99 -1.88
C HIS A 49 11.76 14.38 -0.68
N GLN A 50 11.06 15.52 -0.78
CA GLN A 50 10.16 16.05 0.25
C GLN A 50 8.98 16.78 -0.41
N TYR A 51 7.88 16.87 0.32
CA TYR A 51 6.62 17.45 -0.16
C TYR A 51 6.20 18.60 0.74
N LEU A 52 5.83 19.72 0.14
CA LEU A 52 5.34 20.89 0.88
C LEU A 52 3.98 20.57 1.50
N GLN A 53 3.69 21.18 2.65
CA GLN A 53 2.34 21.23 3.22
C GLN A 53 1.27 21.45 2.14
N SER A 54 0.17 20.70 2.26
CA SER A 54 -0.97 20.66 1.33
C SER A 54 -0.65 20.04 -0.04
N SER A 55 0.57 19.52 -0.27
CA SER A 55 0.84 18.70 -1.46
C SER A 55 0.02 17.41 -1.39
N ASN A 56 -0.67 17.10 -2.48
CA ASN A 56 -1.37 15.84 -2.67
C ASN A 56 -0.52 14.90 -3.54
N VAL A 57 -0.44 13.63 -3.16
CA VAL A 57 0.27 12.58 -3.88
C VAL A 57 -0.69 11.43 -4.14
N THR A 58 -0.77 11.00 -5.39
CA THR A 58 -1.56 9.83 -5.79
C THR A 58 -0.65 8.61 -5.82
N ILE A 59 -1.13 7.51 -5.27
CA ILE A 59 -0.45 6.22 -5.23
C ILE A 59 -1.06 5.30 -6.28
N GLN A 60 -0.19 4.59 -7.00
CA GLN A 60 -0.57 3.54 -7.94
C GLN A 60 0.25 2.29 -7.66
N CYS A 61 -0.40 1.16 -7.42
CA CYS A 61 0.30 -0.11 -7.22
C CYS A 61 0.90 -0.65 -8.52
N ASP A 62 1.99 -1.42 -8.38
CA ASP A 62 2.59 -2.16 -9.47
C ASP A 62 1.67 -3.28 -9.97
N SER A 63 1.94 -3.80 -11.17
CA SER A 63 1.16 -4.91 -11.73
C SER A 63 1.18 -6.12 -10.80
N GLY A 64 0.01 -6.74 -10.60
CA GLY A 64 -0.17 -7.84 -9.66
C GLY A 64 -0.35 -7.41 -8.20
N TYR A 65 -0.48 -6.11 -7.93
CA TYR A 65 -0.82 -5.57 -6.62
C TYR A 65 -2.06 -4.69 -6.69
N GLU A 66 -2.89 -4.76 -5.65
CA GLU A 66 -4.10 -3.97 -5.47
C GLU A 66 -3.91 -3.00 -4.30
N LEU A 67 -4.52 -1.82 -4.45
CA LEU A 67 -4.44 -0.76 -3.47
C LEU A 67 -5.42 -1.03 -2.31
N VAL A 68 -4.89 -1.18 -1.11
CA VAL A 68 -5.65 -1.28 0.13
C VAL A 68 -5.51 0.03 0.91
N GLY A 69 -6.57 0.84 0.89
CA GLY A 69 -6.62 2.14 1.55
C GLY A 69 -6.85 3.31 0.58
N PRO A 70 -6.50 4.55 0.96
CA PRO A 70 -6.75 5.73 0.15
C PRO A 70 -5.82 5.79 -1.07
N GLN A 71 -6.36 6.19 -2.23
CA GLN A 71 -5.57 6.38 -3.46
C GLN A 71 -4.70 7.64 -3.43
N SER A 72 -5.07 8.63 -2.63
CA SER A 72 -4.31 9.86 -2.50
C SER A 72 -4.13 10.26 -1.03
N VAL A 73 -2.98 10.88 -0.77
CA VAL A 73 -2.59 11.35 0.56
C VAL A 73 -2.09 12.78 0.47
N THR A 74 -2.32 13.54 1.53
CA THR A 74 -1.98 14.97 1.61
C THR A 74 -0.99 15.22 2.73
N CYS A 75 0.02 16.04 2.47
CA CYS A 75 0.99 16.44 3.47
C CYS A 75 0.37 17.45 4.45
N LEU A 76 0.32 17.10 5.73
CA LEU A 76 -0.19 17.96 6.79
C LEU A 76 0.90 18.85 7.41
N GLU A 77 0.45 19.86 8.18
CA GLU A 77 1.29 20.76 8.99
C GLU A 77 2.15 20.02 10.03
N SER A 78 1.66 18.85 10.48
CA SER A 78 2.36 17.93 11.38
C SER A 78 3.53 17.18 10.72
N ARG A 79 3.81 17.43 9.42
CA ARG A 79 4.77 16.68 8.59
C ARG A 79 4.40 15.20 8.43
N THR A 80 3.11 14.89 8.57
CA THR A 80 2.57 13.54 8.37
C THR A 80 1.66 13.50 7.15
N TRP A 81 1.44 12.31 6.62
CA TRP A 81 0.50 12.06 5.53
C TRP A 81 -0.90 11.81 6.08
N TYR A 82 -1.90 12.37 5.41
CA TYR A 82 -3.31 12.11 5.72
C TYR A 82 -4.17 11.96 4.46
N PRO A 83 -5.04 10.92 4.39
CA PRO A 83 -5.15 9.83 5.34
C PRO A 83 -3.86 8.98 5.41
N GLU A 84 -3.80 7.99 6.30
CA GLU A 84 -2.61 7.15 6.45
C GLU A 84 -2.19 6.50 5.11
N LEU A 85 -0.89 6.25 4.95
CA LEU A 85 -0.37 5.69 3.70
C LEU A 85 -1.03 4.33 3.40
N PRO A 86 -1.50 4.12 2.16
CA PRO A 86 -2.10 2.84 1.77
C PRO A 86 -1.04 1.75 1.67
N LYS A 87 -1.51 0.51 1.49
CA LYS A 87 -0.66 -0.64 1.16
C LYS A 87 -0.98 -1.14 -0.24
N CYS A 88 0.02 -1.66 -0.92
CA CYS A 88 -0.18 -2.45 -2.12
C CYS A 88 -0.07 -3.92 -1.74
N GLU A 89 -1.17 -4.65 -1.82
CA GLU A 89 -1.24 -6.06 -1.49
C GLU A 89 -1.27 -6.91 -2.75
N TRP A 90 -0.56 -8.02 -2.76
CA TRP A 90 -0.46 -8.88 -3.93
C TRP A 90 -1.83 -9.49 -4.26
N VAL A 91 -2.25 -9.31 -5.51
CA VAL A 91 -3.47 -9.90 -6.07
C VAL A 91 -3.18 -11.35 -6.44
N ILE A 92 -4.06 -12.25 -5.99
CA ILE A 92 -3.98 -13.66 -6.35
C ILE A 92 -4.43 -13.80 -7.80
N PRO A 93 -3.58 -14.33 -8.70
CA PRO A 93 -4.01 -14.67 -10.04
C PRO A 93 -5.12 -15.71 -9.98
N GLU A 94 -6.10 -15.59 -10.88
CA GLU A 94 -7.16 -16.58 -11.02
C GLU A 94 -6.57 -17.98 -11.20
N GLY A 95 -7.14 -18.98 -10.52
CA GLY A 95 -6.62 -20.35 -10.50
C GLY A 95 -5.52 -20.62 -9.45
N CYS A 96 -4.97 -19.61 -8.77
CA CYS A 96 -3.97 -19.82 -7.71
C CYS A 96 -4.56 -19.93 -6.29
N GLU A 97 -5.89 -19.97 -6.14
CA GLU A 97 -6.56 -19.99 -4.83
C GLU A 97 -6.13 -21.16 -3.94
N HIS A 98 -6.01 -22.35 -4.52
CA HIS A 98 -5.57 -23.54 -3.80
C HIS A 98 -4.12 -23.42 -3.33
N VAL A 99 -3.25 -22.76 -4.10
CA VAL A 99 -1.85 -22.52 -3.70
C VAL A 99 -1.79 -21.63 -2.45
N ARG A 100 -2.62 -20.58 -2.36
CA ARG A 100 -2.67 -19.71 -1.18
C ARG A 100 -3.22 -20.42 0.04
N LYS A 101 -4.30 -21.19 -0.12
CA LYS A 101 -4.87 -22.01 0.96
C LYS A 101 -3.84 -23.01 1.48
N GLY A 102 -3.21 -23.76 0.57
CA GLY A 102 -2.12 -24.69 0.88
C GLY A 102 -0.99 -24.00 1.64
N ARG A 103 -0.48 -22.87 1.14
CA ARG A 103 0.58 -22.07 1.78
C ARG A 103 0.23 -21.66 3.22
N LYS A 104 -1.01 -21.23 3.48
CA LYS A 104 -1.45 -20.87 4.85
C LYS A 104 -1.47 -22.07 5.79
N ILE A 105 -1.89 -23.25 5.31
CA ILE A 105 -1.91 -24.48 6.11
C ILE A 105 -0.48 -24.86 6.52
N ILE A 106 0.45 -24.83 5.56
CA ILE A 106 1.85 -25.24 5.81
C ILE A 106 2.74 -24.13 6.39
N GLN A 107 2.24 -22.89 6.51
CA GLN A 107 3.04 -21.73 6.95
C GLN A 107 3.70 -21.93 8.32
N CYS A 108 3.08 -22.70 9.20
CA CYS A 108 3.57 -22.93 10.56
C CYS A 108 4.39 -24.23 10.71
N LEU A 109 4.57 -25.00 9.63
CA LEU A 109 5.31 -26.24 9.66
C LEU A 109 6.80 -25.96 9.48
N LEU A 110 7.57 -26.15 10.55
CA LEU A 110 9.01 -25.86 10.57
C LEU A 110 9.86 -27.01 10.02
N ASN A 111 9.33 -28.24 10.06
CA ASN A 111 10.02 -29.44 9.61
C ASN A 111 9.70 -29.72 8.13
N PRO A 112 10.71 -29.87 7.26
CA PRO A 112 10.50 -30.19 5.84
C PRO A 112 9.71 -31.47 5.60
N VAL A 113 9.81 -32.47 6.48
CA VAL A 113 9.04 -33.72 6.37
C VAL A 113 7.56 -33.48 6.60
N ASP A 114 7.21 -32.67 7.61
CA ASP A 114 5.82 -32.31 7.92
C ASP A 114 5.22 -31.45 6.81
N VAL A 115 6.02 -30.52 6.26
CA VAL A 115 5.61 -29.73 5.08
C VAL A 115 5.29 -30.65 3.90
N LYS A 116 6.18 -31.59 3.58
CA LYS A 116 5.96 -32.53 2.47
C LYS A 116 4.71 -33.38 2.70
N MET A 117 4.54 -33.93 3.89
CA MET A 117 3.36 -34.72 4.25
C MET A 117 2.08 -33.89 4.14
N ALA A 118 2.06 -32.66 4.67
CA ALA A 118 0.91 -31.77 4.58
C ALA A 118 0.60 -31.35 3.13
N MET A 119 1.62 -31.14 2.30
CA MET A 119 1.45 -30.87 0.86
C MET A 119 0.81 -32.05 0.14
N GLU A 120 1.27 -33.28 0.41
CA GLU A 120 0.68 -34.49 -0.20
C GLU A 120 -0.76 -34.72 0.26
N LEU A 121 -1.05 -34.54 1.55
CA LEU A 121 -2.42 -34.61 2.08
C LEU A 121 -3.32 -33.54 1.45
N TYR A 122 -2.83 -32.31 1.32
CA TYR A 122 -3.59 -31.24 0.68
C TYR A 122 -3.85 -31.54 -0.80
N LYS A 123 -2.85 -32.06 -1.52
CA LYS A 123 -3.03 -32.52 -2.91
C LYS A 123 -4.13 -33.58 -3.01
N LEU A 124 -4.08 -34.61 -2.17
CA LEU A 124 -5.10 -35.68 -2.15
C LEU A 124 -6.50 -35.13 -1.87
N SER A 125 -6.65 -34.18 -0.94
CA SER A 125 -7.96 -33.55 -0.69
C SER A 125 -8.54 -32.85 -1.91
N LEU A 126 -7.71 -32.18 -2.72
CA LEU A 126 -8.15 -31.51 -3.95
C LEU A 126 -8.52 -32.51 -5.04
N GLU A 127 -7.76 -33.60 -5.17
CA GLU A 127 -8.10 -34.68 -6.11
C GLU A 127 -9.44 -35.33 -5.77
N ILE A 128 -9.72 -35.54 -4.47
CA ILE A 128 -11.01 -36.05 -4.01
C ILE A 128 -12.14 -35.09 -4.39
N GLU A 129 -12.02 -33.79 -4.09
CA GLU A 129 -13.02 -32.78 -4.47
C GLU A 129 -13.31 -32.77 -5.99
N LEU A 130 -12.25 -32.89 -6.81
CA LEU A 130 -12.38 -32.95 -8.26
C LEU A 130 -13.11 -34.21 -8.74
N LEU A 131 -12.78 -35.37 -8.17
CA LEU A 131 -13.44 -36.64 -8.50
C LEU A 131 -14.92 -36.64 -8.10
N GLU A 132 -15.25 -36.06 -6.94
CA GLU A 132 -16.64 -35.93 -6.50
C GLU A 132 -17.46 -35.04 -7.45
N LEU A 133 -16.89 -33.92 -7.89
CA LEU A 133 -17.51 -33.05 -8.89
C LEU A 133 -17.75 -33.76 -10.23
N GLN A 134 -16.81 -34.58 -10.68
CA GLN A 134 -16.96 -35.38 -11.91
C GLN A 134 -18.08 -36.39 -11.77
N ARG A 135 -18.07 -37.18 -10.69
CA ARG A 135 -19.13 -38.16 -10.38
C ARG A 135 -20.51 -37.50 -10.34
N ASP A 136 -20.63 -36.33 -9.74
CA ASP A 136 -21.91 -35.65 -9.59
C ASP A 136 -22.41 -35.06 -10.92
N LYS A 137 -21.51 -34.62 -11.80
CA LYS A 137 -21.85 -34.25 -13.19
C LYS A 137 -22.33 -35.45 -14.01
N GLU A 138 -21.65 -36.59 -13.90
CA GLU A 138 -22.05 -37.83 -14.59
C GLU A 138 -23.43 -38.29 -14.13
N LYS A 139 -23.68 -38.30 -12.80
CA LYS A 139 -25.00 -38.61 -12.25
C LYS A 139 -26.08 -37.69 -12.82
N LYS A 140 -25.82 -36.38 -12.88
CA LYS A 140 -26.77 -35.43 -13.43
C LYS A 140 -27.07 -35.69 -14.90
N TYR A 141 -26.04 -35.98 -15.71
CA TYR A 141 -26.22 -36.33 -17.12
C TYR A 141 -27.05 -37.60 -17.31
N THR A 142 -26.83 -38.63 -16.48
CA THR A 142 -27.63 -39.86 -16.51
C THR A 142 -29.08 -39.70 -16.02
N MET A 143 -29.40 -38.63 -15.29
CA MET A 143 -30.77 -38.35 -14.82
C MET A 143 -31.56 -37.44 -15.78
N GLU A 144 -30.85 -36.73 -16.68
CA GLU A 144 -31.45 -35.84 -17.70
C GLU A 144 -31.61 -36.52 -19.07
N THR A 145 -31.14 -37.77 -19.22
CA THR A 145 -31.30 -38.63 -20.42
C THR A 145 -32.34 -39.71 -20.17
#